data_AF-A0A2P6Q8G2-F1
#
_entry.id   AF-A0A2P6Q8G2-F1
#
_cell.length_a   1.000
_cell.length_b   1.000
_cell.length_c   1.000
_cell.angle_alpha   90.00
_cell.angle_beta   90.00
_cell.angle_gamma   90.00
#
_symmetry.space_group_name_H-M   'P 1'
#
loop_
_entity.id
_entity.type
_entity.pdbx_description
1 polymer ?
#
loop_
_entity_poly.entity_id
_entity_poly.type
_entity_poly.pdbx_seq_one_letter_code
_entity_poly.pdbx_strand_id
1 'polypeptide(L)'
;MVLWQSFDYPGDVLLPGMKLGVDHSSGHIWSLSSRLTEKSAMPGAFTLDWDPDRLEIKIRLRGVVNWSSGFFRDGSFEFLKQKRYNFSIVSN
;
A
#
# COMPACT_ATOMS: atom_id res chain seq x y z
N MET A 1 -18.14 -10.36 -15.17
CA MET A 1 -17.28 -11.54 -14.96
C MET A 1 -16.12 -11.08 -14.08
N VAL A 2 -16.19 -11.33 -12.77
CA VAL A 2 -15.17 -10.86 -11.80
C VAL A 2 -14.08 -11.90 -11.73
N LEU A 3 -12.88 -11.55 -12.20
CA LEU A 3 -11.72 -12.42 -12.25
C LEU A 3 -10.82 -12.11 -11.05
N TRP A 4 -10.96 -12.91 -9.98
CA TRP A 4 -10.10 -12.93 -8.77
C TRP A 4 -10.12 -11.70 -7.83
N GLN A 5 -10.79 -11.86 -6.67
CA GLN A 5 -10.90 -10.85 -5.60
C GLN A 5 -9.69 -10.73 -4.66
N SER A 6 -8.67 -11.60 -4.73
CA SER A 6 -7.57 -11.46 -3.77
C SER A 6 -6.64 -10.29 -4.08
N PHE A 7 -6.63 -9.81 -5.33
CA PHE A 7 -5.83 -8.64 -5.70
C PHE A 7 -6.46 -7.36 -5.15
N ASP A 8 -7.75 -7.43 -4.82
CA ASP A 8 -8.50 -6.38 -4.16
C ASP A 8 -8.20 -6.37 -2.64
N TYR A 9 -7.95 -7.52 -2.02
CA TYR A 9 -7.65 -7.57 -0.58
C TYR A 9 -6.27 -8.15 -0.35
N PRO A 10 -5.21 -7.34 -0.52
CA PRO A 10 -3.87 -7.83 -0.37
C PRO A 10 -3.63 -8.16 1.11
N GLY A 11 -3.04 -9.33 1.37
CA GLY A 11 -2.68 -9.78 2.71
C GLY A 11 -1.52 -8.97 3.28
N ASP A 12 -0.41 -9.60 3.63
CA ASP A 12 0.81 -8.95 4.15
C ASP A 12 1.97 -8.94 3.13
N VAL A 13 1.77 -9.53 1.94
CA VAL A 13 2.77 -9.63 0.88
C VAL A 13 2.23 -8.98 -0.40
N LEU A 14 3.02 -8.08 -1.00
CA LEU A 14 2.75 -7.53 -2.32
C LEU A 14 3.29 -8.48 -3.40
N LEU A 15 2.37 -9.19 -4.05
CA LEU A 15 2.68 -10.02 -5.21
C LEU A 15 2.69 -9.16 -6.49
N PRO A 16 3.44 -9.56 -7.54
CA PRO A 16 3.37 -8.91 -8.84
C PRO A 16 1.91 -8.80 -9.33
N GLY A 17 1.48 -7.60 -9.70
CA GLY A 17 0.10 -7.32 -10.14
C GLY A 17 -0.84 -6.82 -9.04
N MET A 18 -0.45 -6.86 -7.76
CA MET A 18 -1.19 -6.18 -6.68
C MET A 18 -1.07 -4.66 -6.81
N LYS A 19 -2.13 -3.95 -6.41
CA LYS A 19 -2.23 -2.50 -6.51
C LYS A 19 -2.10 -1.84 -5.14
N LEU A 20 -1.26 -0.81 -5.07
CA LEU A 20 -1.23 0.17 -3.99
C LEU A 20 -1.60 1.50 -4.64
N GLY A 21 -2.75 2.05 -4.27
CA GLY A 21 -3.29 3.21 -4.96
C GLY A 21 -4.74 3.49 -4.59
N VAL A 22 -5.34 4.41 -5.32
CA VAL A 22 -6.74 4.79 -5.18
C VAL A 22 -7.51 4.41 -6.45
N ASP A 23 -8.69 3.82 -6.28
CA ASP A 23 -9.68 3.76 -7.33
C ASP A 23 -10.45 5.09 -7.36
N HIS A 24 -10.19 5.91 -8.38
CA HIS A 24 -10.81 7.23 -8.51
C HIS A 24 -12.32 7.17 -8.77
N SER A 25 -12.86 6.03 -9.23
CA SER A 25 -14.30 5.88 -9.50
C SER A 25 -15.11 5.67 -8.22
N SER A 26 -14.55 4.94 -7.26
CA SER A 26 -15.19 4.62 -5.98
C SER A 26 -14.61 5.40 -4.79
N GLY A 27 -13.45 6.04 -4.97
CA GLY A 27 -12.65 6.62 -3.90
C GLY A 27 -11.97 5.57 -3.01
N HIS A 28 -12.01 4.29 -3.37
CA HIS A 28 -11.45 3.23 -2.55
C HIS A 28 -9.92 3.28 -2.55
N ILE A 29 -9.31 3.35 -1.36
CA ILE A 29 -7.86 3.26 -1.20
C ILE A 29 -7.50 1.81 -0.89
N TRP A 30 -6.71 1.20 -1.79
CA TRP A 30 -6.16 -0.13 -1.55
C TRP A 30 -5.11 -0.05 -0.44
N SER A 31 -5.23 -0.95 0.54
CA SER A 31 -4.31 -1.04 1.68
C SER A 31 -3.91 -2.49 1.94
N LEU A 32 -2.66 -2.67 2.36
CA LEU A 32 -2.08 -3.95 2.77
C LEU A 32 -2.14 -4.03 4.30
N SER A 33 -2.62 -5.14 4.83
CA SER A 33 -2.68 -5.35 6.29
C SER A 33 -1.66 -6.41 6.70
N SER A 34 -0.88 -6.15 7.75
CA SER A 34 0.00 -7.19 8.29
C SER A 34 -0.83 -8.40 8.73
N ARG A 35 -0.21 -9.57 8.89
CA ARG A 35 -0.85 -10.65 9.63
C ARG A 35 -0.72 -10.41 11.13
N LEU A 36 -1.64 -10.98 11.90
CA LEU A 36 -1.57 -10.94 13.37
C LEU A 36 -0.37 -11.74 13.90
N THR A 37 -0.11 -12.89 13.27
CA THR A 37 1.07 -13.73 13.49
C THR A 37 1.49 -14.32 12.15
N GLU A 38 2.71 -14.85 12.06
CA GLU A 38 3.26 -15.44 10.82
C GLU A 38 2.33 -16.49 10.17
N LYS A 39 1.62 -17.27 11.00
CA LYS A 39 0.72 -18.34 10.54
C LYS A 39 -0.76 -17.93 10.51
N SER A 40 -1.09 -16.71 10.92
CA SER A 40 -2.48 -16.27 11.00
C SER A 40 -2.99 -15.78 9.64
N ALA A 41 -4.22 -16.14 9.30
CA ALA A 41 -4.96 -15.52 8.21
C ALA A 41 -5.68 -14.24 8.66
N MET A 42 -5.65 -13.91 9.96
CA MET A 42 -6.26 -12.71 10.49
C MET A 42 -5.37 -11.49 10.26
N PRO A 43 -5.95 -10.34 9.88
CA PRO A 43 -5.25 -9.07 9.87
C PRO A 43 -4.67 -8.74 11.24
N GLY A 44 -3.46 -8.20 11.23
CA GLY A 44 -2.76 -7.64 12.37
C GLY A 44 -3.04 -6.14 12.49
N ALA A 45 -2.27 -5.50 13.37
CA ALA A 45 -2.52 -4.10 13.73
C ALA A 45 -1.88 -3.09 12.77
N PHE A 46 -0.97 -3.53 11.89
CA PHE A 46 -0.28 -2.64 10.96
C PHE A 46 -0.97 -2.64 9.59
N THR A 47 -1.04 -1.47 8.98
CA THR A 47 -1.53 -1.26 7.62
C THR A 47 -0.55 -0.41 6.84
N LEU A 48 -0.44 -0.67 5.54
CA LEU A 48 0.34 0.09 4.58
C LEU A 48 -0.58 0.54 3.46
N ASP A 49 -0.70 1.85 3.26
CA ASP A 49 -1.64 2.43 2.31
C ASP A 49 -1.06 3.67 1.63
N TRP A 50 -1.66 3.98 0.48
CA TRP A 50 -1.32 5.11 -0.37
C TRP A 50 -2.14 6.34 -0.01
N ASP A 51 -1.47 7.48 0.17
CA ASP A 51 -2.09 8.80 0.31
C ASP A 51 -2.00 9.52 -1.04
N PRO A 52 -3.10 9.61 -1.82
CA PRO A 52 -3.09 10.20 -3.15
C PRO A 52 -2.95 11.73 -3.14
N ASP A 53 -3.31 12.40 -2.05
CA ASP A 53 -3.23 13.87 -1.96
C ASP A 53 -1.79 14.34 -1.74
N ARG A 54 -1.03 13.55 -0.96
CA ARG A 54 0.37 13.84 -0.66
C ARG A 54 1.34 13.04 -1.52
N LEU A 55 0.86 12.06 -2.28
CA LEU A 55 1.69 11.12 -3.01
C LEU A 55 2.70 10.40 -2.09
N GLU A 56 2.21 9.89 -0.96
CA GLU A 56 3.02 9.22 0.06
C GLU A 56 2.53 7.80 0.34
N ILE A 57 3.45 6.92 0.73
CA ILE A 57 3.12 5.64 1.37
C ILE A 57 3.22 5.83 2.87
N LYS A 58 2.22 5.33 3.61
CA LYS A 58 2.17 5.44 5.06
C LYS A 58 2.00 4.08 5.71
N ILE A 59 2.66 3.90 6.85
CA ILE A 59 2.44 2.76 7.73
C ILE A 59 1.66 3.26 8.95
N ARG A 60 0.52 2.64 9.20
CA ARG A 60 -0.35 2.94 10.34
C ARG A 60 -0.41 1.78 11.31
N LEU A 61 -0.34 2.08 12.60
CA LEU A 61 -0.68 1.17 13.67
C LEU A 61 -2.08 1.50 14.18
N ARG A 62 -3.04 0.59 13.97
CA ARG A 62 -4.45 0.78 14.36
C ARG A 62 -5.04 2.12 13.89
N GLY A 63 -4.72 2.51 12.65
CA GLY A 63 -5.17 3.76 12.03
C GLY A 63 -4.30 5.00 12.34
N VAL A 64 -3.39 4.93 13.31
CA VAL A 64 -2.48 6.03 13.64
C VAL A 64 -1.22 5.94 12.78
N VAL A 65 -0.84 7.03 12.13
CA VAL A 65 0.38 7.08 11.29
C VAL A 65 1.62 6.95 12.17
N ASN A 66 2.36 5.85 11.99
CA ASN A 66 3.62 5.61 12.69
C ASN A 66 4.84 5.92 11.82
N TRP A 67 4.70 5.87 10.49
CA TRP A 67 5.77 6.17 9.55
C TRP A 67 5.20 6.64 8.21
N SER A 68 5.95 7.49 7.50
CA SER A 68 5.66 7.92 6.13
C SER A 68 6.92 7.76 5.28
N SER A 69 6.74 7.44 4.00
CA SER A 69 7.79 7.47 2.98
C SER A 69 8.30 8.88 2.70
N GLY A 70 7.56 9.90 3.13
CA GLY A 70 7.71 11.27 2.61
C GLY A 70 7.24 11.35 1.16
N PHE A 71 7.27 12.56 0.61
CA PHE A 71 6.70 12.84 -0.71
C PHE A 71 7.37 12.00 -1.80
N PHE A 72 6.57 11.53 -2.75
CA PHE A 72 7.10 10.99 -3.98
C PHE A 72 7.53 12.12 -4.91
N ARG A 73 8.81 12.17 -5.27
CA ARG A 73 9.38 13.15 -6.18
C ARG A 73 10.47 12.52 -7.04
N ASP A 74 10.41 12.81 -8.34
CA ASP A 74 11.43 12.40 -9.33
C ASP A 74 11.76 10.90 -9.30
N GLY A 75 10.73 10.05 -9.16
CA GLY A 75 10.90 8.59 -9.15
C GLY A 75 11.30 7.99 -7.79
N SER A 76 11.36 8.80 -6.74
CA SER A 76 11.85 8.39 -5.42
C SER A 76 11.00 8.93 -4.27
N PHE A 77 11.03 8.27 -3.12
CA PHE A 77 10.44 8.78 -1.89
C PHE A 77 11.53 9.35 -0.98
N GLU A 78 11.26 10.46 -0.32
CA GLU A 78 12.22 11.18 0.54
C GLU A 78 12.89 10.30 1.61
N PHE A 79 12.11 9.45 2.27
CA PHE A 79 12.56 8.60 3.38
C PHE A 79 12.70 7.13 3.02
N LEU A 80 12.35 6.72 1.80
CA LEU A 80 12.53 5.35 1.32
C LEU A 80 13.75 5.24 0.40
N LYS A 81 14.94 5.05 0.99
CA LYS A 81 16.19 4.88 0.25
C LYS A 81 16.40 3.43 -0.19
N GLN A 82 15.50 2.91 -1.03
CA GLN A 82 15.57 1.55 -1.55
C GLN A 82 16.02 1.55 -3.01
N LYS A 83 17.15 0.90 -3.31
CA LYS A 83 17.69 0.81 -4.69
C LYS A 83 17.24 -0.44 -5.45
N ARG A 84 16.58 -1.37 -4.75
CA ARG A 84 16.19 -2.67 -5.31
C ARG A 84 14.93 -2.60 -6.18
N TYR A 85 14.10 -1.57 -5.99
CA TYR A 85 12.81 -1.43 -6.65
C TYR A 85 12.69 -0.06 -7.30
N ASN A 86 12.12 -0.02 -8.49
CA ASN A 86 11.77 1.20 -9.19
C ASN A 86 10.30 1.51 -8.90
N PHE A 87 10.02 2.77 -8.56
CA PHE A 87 8.67 3.22 -8.27
C PHE A 87 8.21 4.16 -9.39
N SER A 88 6.98 3.95 -9.84
CA SER A 88 6.30 4.83 -10.79
C SER A 88 4.84 4.94 -10.37
N ILE A 89 4.31 6.16 -10.35
CA ILE A 89 2.89 6.40 -10.13
C ILE A 89 2.19 6.17 -11.47
N VAL A 90 1.16 5.33 -11.46
CA VAL A 90 0.28 5.09 -12.62
C VAL A 90 -1.14 5.45 -12.22
N SER A 91 -1.75 6.39 -12.95
CA SER A 91 -3.18 6.71 -12.85
C SER A 91 -3.88 6.12 -14.06
N ASN A 92 -5.03 5.46 -13.84
CA ASN A 92 -5.88 4.92 -14.91
C ASN A 92 -7.20 5.69 -14.98
#